data_AF-A0A8T0BV24-F1
#
_entry.id   AF-A0A8T0BV24-F1
#
_cell.length_a   1.000
_cell.length_b   1.000
_cell.length_c   1.000
_cell.angle_alpha   90.00
_cell.angle_beta   90.00
_cell.angle_gamma   90.00
#
_symmetry.space_group_name_H-M   'P 1'
#
loop_
_entity.id
_entity.type
_entity.pdbx_description
1 polymer ?
#
loop_
_entity_poly.entity_id
_entity_poly.type
_entity_poly.pdbx_seq_one_letter_code
_entity_poly.pdbx_strand_id
1 'polypeptide(L)'
;MAVKLLPVLELGFLILHARFCSFQVPKIPSWQMPSFQSASISNHVVQSQFSQSGAIHQEGNLLKESLPETSQSWQQIPKVPEASRLCQVDESSRVGCGEPGVSPAECEALDCCYDIRLHKQAYDGPMCFYGKAVTVQCTMDGQFVLVISREVTIPSINLDSIVLLEATGGPCTSVDSNDDFAIYQFPVAACGARTKVEGDYIIYENTMASLYEVGFGPHGAITRDSSFEITFQCRYLATMVEDFVVDVNTFPSPPPVVQQGALRVELKLANGACATKRCSDADMYSSYYTEVDYPVTKVLQDPVYVEVRILQRSDPNIALVLNHCWATSSPDSSSQPQWDLLVNGCPYEDDRFRTTLVPVDTSSGLQYPTHYRRFVVKMFTFVEKDLLISHQEELFIHCSTVVCQLSATESCEPSCHRTRRSASAAKDSRMKVLVSSGMVLFIVEPPDSANSQAYSQDEVPHELGYGLYGVVALTVISICVLLGVVLRRRLKRRPCLQTTRL
;
A
#
# COMPACT_ATOMS: atom_id res chain seq x y z
N MET A 1 -46.15 -25.79 23.57
CA MET A 1 -47.34 -25.04 23.14
C MET A 1 -47.08 -24.57 21.72
N ALA A 2 -47.68 -25.26 20.75
CA ALA A 2 -48.82 -24.76 19.96
C ALA A 2 -48.37 -23.72 18.91
N VAL A 3 -48.11 -24.06 17.63
CA VAL A 3 -49.03 -24.48 16.55
C VAL A 3 -49.51 -23.29 15.70
N LYS A 4 -49.35 -23.41 14.37
CA LYS A 4 -50.11 -22.78 13.24
C LYS A 4 -49.85 -21.27 13.01
N LEU A 5 -50.00 -20.66 11.83
CA LEU A 5 -50.46 -21.02 10.47
C LEU A 5 -50.08 -19.81 9.56
N LEU A 6 -49.62 -20.04 8.32
CA LEU A 6 -49.90 -19.16 7.16
C LEU A 6 -51.43 -19.19 6.90
N PRO A 7 -52.11 -18.19 6.25
CA PRO A 7 -51.90 -17.93 4.81
C PRO A 7 -52.44 -16.59 4.18
N VAL A 8 -52.26 -16.51 2.85
CA VAL A 8 -53.04 -15.84 1.77
C VAL A 8 -52.83 -14.36 1.39
N LEU A 9 -52.60 -14.25 0.07
CA LEU A 9 -52.72 -13.17 -0.92
C LEU A 9 -53.79 -12.09 -0.70
N GLU A 10 -53.52 -10.88 -1.23
CA GLU A 10 -54.48 -10.19 -2.10
C GLU A 10 -53.78 -9.51 -3.29
N LEU A 11 -54.38 -9.71 -4.46
CA LEU A 11 -54.14 -8.99 -5.71
C LEU A 11 -54.85 -7.63 -5.66
N GLY A 12 -54.13 -6.55 -5.97
CA GLY A 12 -54.71 -5.24 -6.22
C GLY A 12 -54.28 -4.70 -7.58
N PHE A 13 -55.17 -4.81 -8.58
CA PHE A 13 -55.09 -4.11 -9.86
C PHE A 13 -55.25 -2.60 -9.64
N LEU A 14 -54.36 -1.78 -10.23
CA LEU A 14 -54.60 -0.36 -10.45
C LEU A 14 -54.09 0.05 -11.83
N ILE A 15 -55.04 0.08 -12.76
CA ILE A 15 -54.95 0.75 -14.06
C ILE A 15 -55.16 2.24 -13.82
N LEU A 16 -54.27 3.11 -14.29
CA LEU A 16 -54.64 4.50 -14.62
C LEU A 16 -53.64 5.15 -15.61
N HIS A 17 -54.11 5.20 -16.86
CA HIS A 17 -53.96 6.21 -17.90
C HIS A 17 -52.73 7.15 -17.94
N ALA A 18 -51.98 6.96 -19.02
CA ALA A 18 -51.13 7.97 -19.64
C ALA A 18 -51.91 9.23 -20.06
N ARG A 19 -51.32 10.41 -19.82
CA ARG A 19 -51.63 11.65 -20.54
C ARG A 19 -50.35 12.19 -21.18
N PHE A 20 -50.36 12.24 -22.50
CA PHE A 20 -49.44 13.01 -23.32
C PHE A 20 -49.70 14.51 -23.13
N CYS A 21 -48.64 15.28 -22.92
CA CYS A 21 -48.62 16.72 -23.18
C CYS A 21 -47.41 17.02 -24.07
N SER A 22 -47.70 17.39 -25.31
CA SER A 22 -46.80 18.09 -26.22
C SER A 22 -46.46 19.47 -25.66
N PHE A 23 -45.20 19.91 -25.76
CA PHE A 23 -44.92 21.35 -25.76
C PHE A 23 -43.72 21.72 -26.63
N GLN A 24 -43.89 22.86 -27.29
CA GLN A 24 -43.18 23.40 -28.44
C GLN A 24 -41.68 23.74 -28.27
N VAL A 25 -41.00 23.61 -29.41
CA VAL A 25 -39.72 24.23 -29.79
C VAL A 25 -39.82 25.76 -29.85
N PRO A 26 -38.82 26.51 -29.35
CA PRO A 26 -38.54 27.87 -29.82
C PRO A 26 -37.27 27.93 -30.70
N LYS A 27 -37.39 28.77 -31.74
CA LYS A 27 -36.41 29.04 -32.79
C LYS A 27 -35.23 29.90 -32.31
N ILE A 28 -34.09 29.62 -32.94
CA ILE A 28 -32.86 30.41 -33.05
C ILE A 28 -33.15 31.84 -33.57
N PRO A 29 -32.34 32.84 -33.20
CA PRO A 29 -31.98 33.91 -34.12
C PRO A 29 -30.48 33.89 -34.44
N SER A 30 -30.20 33.92 -35.74
CA SER A 30 -28.91 34.12 -36.39
C SER A 30 -28.48 35.57 -36.35
N TRP A 31 -27.21 35.85 -36.04
CA TRP A 31 -26.53 37.08 -36.46
C TRP A 31 -25.10 36.78 -36.93
N GLN A 32 -24.70 37.53 -37.95
CA GLN A 32 -23.70 37.26 -38.96
C GLN A 32 -22.26 37.59 -38.54
N MET A 33 -21.31 36.97 -39.27
CA MET A 33 -19.89 37.33 -39.34
C MET A 33 -19.67 38.73 -39.91
N PRO A 34 -18.47 39.29 -39.67
CA PRO A 34 -17.70 39.94 -40.72
C PRO A 34 -16.35 39.26 -40.98
N SER A 35 -15.93 39.33 -42.24
CA SER A 35 -14.75 38.75 -42.85
C SER A 35 -13.51 39.67 -42.83
N PHE A 36 -12.34 39.02 -42.69
CA PHE A 36 -11.00 39.27 -43.29
C PHE A 36 -10.41 40.69 -43.39
N GLN A 37 -9.19 40.87 -42.85
CA GLN A 37 -7.95 40.97 -43.66
C GLN A 37 -6.68 40.91 -42.79
N SER A 38 -5.55 40.71 -43.47
CA SER A 38 -4.32 39.99 -43.12
C SER A 38 -3.08 40.88 -42.88
N ALA A 39 -1.97 40.20 -42.51
CA ALA A 39 -0.54 40.61 -42.45
C ALA A 39 -0.03 41.13 -41.07
N SER A 40 1.17 40.80 -40.55
CA SER A 40 2.25 39.84 -40.90
C SER A 40 3.39 39.96 -39.86
N ILE A 41 4.09 38.85 -39.55
CA ILE A 41 5.53 38.72 -39.16
C ILE A 41 5.90 39.23 -37.73
N SER A 42 6.63 38.54 -36.85
CA SER A 42 7.82 37.71 -37.06
C SER A 42 7.98 36.55 -36.05
N ASN A 43 8.55 35.46 -36.56
CA ASN A 43 9.04 34.27 -35.84
C ASN A 43 10.40 34.51 -35.17
N HIS A 44 10.67 33.77 -34.10
CA HIS A 44 11.98 33.20 -33.80
C HIS A 44 11.81 31.89 -33.01
N VAL A 45 11.91 30.75 -33.69
CA VAL A 45 12.32 29.47 -33.11
C VAL A 45 13.36 28.89 -34.05
N VAL A 46 14.55 28.66 -33.50
CA VAL A 46 15.71 28.09 -34.20
C VAL A 46 15.58 26.58 -34.19
N GLN A 47 15.79 26.01 -35.37
CA GLN A 47 15.84 24.59 -35.68
C GLN A 47 17.29 24.25 -36.05
N SER A 48 17.79 23.10 -35.62
CA SER A 48 18.87 22.36 -36.29
C SER A 48 18.94 20.96 -35.69
N GLN A 49 19.14 19.84 -36.39
CA GLN A 49 19.16 19.44 -37.80
C GLN A 49 19.64 17.98 -37.73
N PHE A 50 19.13 17.06 -38.56
CA PHE A 50 20.01 16.02 -39.11
C PHE A 50 19.60 15.71 -40.55
N SER A 51 20.62 15.77 -41.40
CA SER A 51 20.55 15.87 -42.85
C SER A 51 20.44 14.50 -43.51
N GLN A 52 19.59 14.40 -44.54
CA GLN A 52 19.72 13.42 -45.62
C GLN A 52 20.56 14.05 -46.75
N SER A 53 21.29 13.22 -47.49
CA SER A 53 21.99 13.62 -48.71
C SER A 53 21.79 12.58 -49.81
N GLY A 54 21.13 13.01 -50.90
CA GLY A 54 21.65 12.95 -52.28
C GLY A 54 21.65 11.62 -53.05
N ALA A 55 20.86 11.58 -54.12
CA ALA A 55 20.62 10.46 -55.05
C ALA A 55 21.52 10.43 -56.31
N ILE A 56 21.54 9.30 -57.03
CA ILE A 56 21.82 9.21 -58.49
C ILE A 56 20.93 8.12 -59.15
N HIS A 57 20.38 8.44 -60.33
CA HIS A 57 19.62 7.61 -61.28
C HIS A 57 20.52 6.82 -62.25
N GLN A 58 20.16 5.57 -62.65
CA GLN A 58 20.04 5.12 -64.07
C GLN A 58 19.70 3.62 -64.23
N GLU A 59 18.95 3.32 -65.30
CA GLU A 59 18.54 2.01 -65.84
C GLU A 59 19.70 1.07 -66.26
N GLY A 60 19.45 -0.25 -66.27
CA GLY A 60 20.27 -1.19 -67.06
C GLY A 60 20.22 -2.68 -66.68
N ASN A 61 19.62 -3.47 -67.57
CA ASN A 61 19.67 -4.93 -67.77
C ASN A 61 20.63 -5.86 -67.00
N LEU A 62 20.04 -6.98 -66.58
CA LEU A 62 20.47 -8.39 -66.66
C LEU A 62 21.91 -8.67 -67.17
N LEU A 63 22.78 -9.19 -66.30
CA LEU A 63 23.79 -10.19 -66.65
C LEU A 63 24.04 -11.13 -65.46
N LYS A 64 24.16 -12.41 -65.81
CA LYS A 64 24.28 -13.60 -64.98
C LYS A 64 25.76 -13.95 -64.91
N GLU A 65 26.34 -14.02 -63.72
CA GLU A 65 27.68 -14.61 -63.56
C GLU A 65 27.75 -15.49 -62.30
N SER A 66 27.91 -16.79 -62.59
CA SER A 66 28.18 -17.95 -61.74
C SER A 66 29.64 -17.94 -61.22
N LEU A 67 29.97 -18.36 -59.99
CA LEU A 67 30.31 -19.71 -59.49
C LEU A 67 31.08 -19.52 -58.13
N PRO A 68 31.38 -20.55 -57.29
CA PRO A 68 31.17 -21.99 -57.49
C PRO A 68 30.45 -22.72 -56.34
N GLU A 69 29.79 -23.82 -56.73
CA GLU A 69 29.42 -24.91 -55.83
C GLU A 69 30.68 -25.50 -55.18
N THR A 70 30.67 -25.59 -53.85
CA THR A 70 31.46 -26.61 -53.15
C THR A 70 30.48 -27.52 -52.42
N SER A 71 30.33 -28.71 -52.98
CA SER A 71 29.66 -29.86 -52.39
C SER A 71 30.27 -30.17 -51.02
N GLN A 72 29.50 -29.97 -49.95
CA GLN A 72 29.67 -30.71 -48.71
C GLN A 72 28.32 -31.12 -48.16
N SER A 73 28.03 -32.40 -48.38
CA SER A 73 26.98 -33.17 -47.75
C SER A 73 27.04 -32.98 -46.23
N TRP A 74 26.01 -32.36 -45.66
CA TRP A 74 25.63 -32.61 -44.27
C TRP A 74 24.31 -33.37 -44.31
N GLN A 75 24.41 -34.59 -43.82
CA GLN A 75 23.33 -35.56 -43.69
C GLN A 75 22.08 -34.87 -43.12
N GLN A 76 20.92 -35.20 -43.69
CA GLN A 76 19.63 -34.78 -43.15
C GLN A 76 19.53 -35.23 -41.70
N ILE A 77 19.71 -34.28 -40.78
CA ILE A 77 19.25 -34.42 -39.41
C ILE A 77 17.73 -34.62 -39.52
N PRO A 78 17.17 -35.70 -38.95
CA PRO A 78 15.73 -35.92 -39.02
C PRO A 78 15.03 -34.67 -38.47
N LYS A 79 14.19 -34.03 -39.30
CA LYS A 79 13.23 -33.02 -38.81
C LYS A 79 12.25 -33.74 -37.91
N VAL A 80 12.61 -33.83 -36.63
CA VAL A 80 11.70 -34.14 -35.53
C VAL A 80 10.55 -33.13 -35.65
N PRO A 81 9.27 -33.58 -35.78
CA PRO A 81 8.15 -32.68 -35.96
C PRO A 81 8.15 -31.58 -34.90
N GLU A 82 7.91 -30.33 -35.30
CA GLU A 82 7.91 -29.15 -34.42
C GLU A 82 7.06 -29.35 -33.16
N ALA A 83 5.91 -30.04 -33.30
CA ALA A 83 5.04 -30.49 -32.21
C ALA A 83 5.74 -31.34 -31.13
N SER A 84 6.67 -32.21 -31.53
CA SER A 84 7.38 -33.08 -30.59
C SER A 84 8.53 -32.41 -29.85
N ARG A 85 8.94 -31.19 -30.25
CA ARG A 85 9.87 -30.35 -29.46
C ARG A 85 9.11 -29.50 -28.43
N LEU A 86 7.92 -29.02 -28.79
CA LEU A 86 7.05 -28.27 -27.87
C LEU A 86 6.65 -29.10 -26.65
N CYS A 87 6.45 -30.40 -26.79
CA CYS A 87 6.06 -31.27 -25.69
C CYS A 87 7.21 -31.79 -24.80
N GLN A 88 8.46 -31.34 -25.01
CA GLN A 88 9.62 -31.76 -24.20
C GLN A 88 9.76 -30.91 -22.94
N VAL A 89 8.81 -31.05 -22.01
CA VAL A 89 8.80 -30.37 -20.71
C VAL A 89 9.28 -31.33 -19.63
N ASP A 90 10.19 -30.87 -18.76
CA ASP A 90 10.68 -31.65 -17.63
C ASP A 90 9.52 -32.03 -16.69
N GLU A 91 9.51 -33.27 -16.22
CA GLU A 91 8.40 -33.82 -15.44
C GLU A 91 8.09 -33.02 -14.17
N SER A 92 9.12 -32.42 -13.54
CA SER A 92 8.97 -31.61 -12.33
C SER A 92 8.37 -30.23 -12.60
N SER A 93 8.44 -29.74 -13.83
CA SER A 93 7.99 -28.40 -14.23
C SER A 93 6.68 -28.42 -15.01
N ARG A 94 6.08 -29.60 -15.19
CA ARG A 94 4.81 -29.77 -15.90
C ARG A 94 3.66 -29.12 -15.13
N VAL A 95 2.99 -28.20 -15.80
CA VAL A 95 1.72 -27.61 -15.34
C VAL A 95 0.58 -28.38 -16.00
N GLY A 96 -0.40 -28.81 -15.19
CA GLY A 96 -1.55 -29.56 -15.68
C GLY A 96 -2.42 -28.75 -16.63
N CYS A 97 -2.82 -29.36 -17.73
CA CYS A 97 -3.73 -28.78 -18.70
C CYS A 97 -5.03 -29.61 -18.72
N GLY A 98 -6.16 -28.99 -18.38
CA GLY A 98 -7.45 -29.68 -18.27
C GLY A 98 -7.64 -30.50 -16.99
N GLU A 99 -8.77 -31.22 -16.91
CA GLU A 99 -9.16 -31.99 -15.73
C GLU A 99 -8.35 -33.28 -15.54
N PRO A 100 -8.21 -33.80 -14.31
CA PRO A 100 -7.56 -35.08 -14.07
C PRO A 100 -8.28 -36.22 -14.81
N GLY A 101 -7.54 -36.92 -15.69
CA GLY A 101 -8.07 -38.07 -16.42
C GLY A 101 -8.69 -37.78 -17.79
N VAL A 102 -8.49 -36.56 -18.33
CA VAL A 102 -8.82 -36.25 -19.74
C VAL A 102 -8.20 -37.25 -20.71
N SER A 103 -8.90 -37.54 -21.80
CA SER A 103 -8.38 -38.40 -22.86
C SER A 103 -7.29 -37.68 -23.68
N PRO A 104 -6.42 -38.41 -24.40
CA PRO A 104 -5.42 -37.80 -25.29
C PRO A 104 -6.04 -36.84 -26.31
N ALA A 105 -7.20 -37.19 -26.87
CA ALA A 105 -7.88 -36.36 -27.86
C ALA A 105 -8.45 -35.07 -27.25
N GLU A 106 -8.98 -35.12 -26.03
CA GLU A 106 -9.45 -33.93 -25.31
C GLU A 106 -8.29 -33.02 -24.89
N CYS A 107 -7.14 -33.60 -24.51
CA CYS A 107 -5.92 -32.86 -24.21
C CYS A 107 -5.38 -32.13 -25.44
N GLU A 108 -5.32 -32.82 -26.58
CA GLU A 108 -4.89 -32.23 -27.86
C GLU A 108 -5.86 -31.14 -28.32
N ALA A 109 -7.16 -31.26 -28.04
CA ALA A 109 -8.15 -30.22 -28.33
C ALA A 109 -7.98 -28.94 -27.49
N LEU A 110 -7.23 -29.01 -26.38
CA LEU A 110 -6.84 -27.85 -25.56
C LEU A 110 -5.49 -27.25 -26.00
N ASP A 111 -4.94 -27.72 -27.13
CA ASP A 111 -3.58 -27.42 -27.62
C ASP A 111 -2.49 -27.76 -26.59
N CYS A 112 -2.69 -28.87 -25.87
CA CYS A 112 -1.79 -29.36 -24.83
C CYS A 112 -1.13 -30.68 -25.19
N CYS A 113 -0.08 -31.02 -24.45
CA CYS A 113 0.73 -32.21 -24.64
C CYS A 113 0.25 -33.33 -23.72
N TYR A 114 0.18 -34.56 -24.26
CA TYR A 114 -0.25 -35.73 -23.51
C TYR A 114 0.89 -36.75 -23.34
N ASP A 115 1.13 -37.22 -22.11
CA ASP A 115 2.10 -38.27 -21.82
C ASP A 115 1.43 -39.66 -21.78
N ILE A 116 1.74 -40.50 -22.77
CA ILE A 116 1.18 -41.86 -22.89
C ILE A 116 2.05 -42.89 -22.13
N ARG A 117 3.09 -42.50 -21.38
CA ARG A 117 3.99 -43.46 -20.72
C ARG A 117 3.22 -44.40 -19.79
N LEU A 118 3.02 -45.61 -20.32
CA LEU A 118 2.32 -46.76 -19.75
C LEU A 118 2.72 -46.98 -18.29
N HIS A 119 1.83 -46.68 -17.34
CA HIS A 119 1.60 -47.39 -16.07
C HIS A 119 2.81 -48.14 -15.48
N LYS A 120 3.99 -47.50 -15.43
CA LYS A 120 5.20 -48.10 -14.88
C LYS A 120 5.72 -47.11 -13.85
N GLN A 121 5.21 -47.33 -12.63
CA GLN A 121 5.37 -46.53 -11.42
C GLN A 121 4.41 -45.34 -11.31
N ALA A 122 3.88 -45.13 -10.09
CA ALA A 122 2.95 -44.06 -9.75
C ALA A 122 3.55 -42.70 -10.14
N TYR A 123 3.02 -42.13 -11.21
CA TYR A 123 3.37 -40.80 -11.68
C TYR A 123 2.54 -39.79 -10.87
N ASP A 124 3.20 -38.83 -10.23
CA ASP A 124 2.56 -37.77 -9.42
C ASP A 124 2.24 -36.52 -10.27
N GLY A 125 2.59 -36.53 -11.56
CA GLY A 125 2.37 -35.41 -12.48
C GLY A 125 1.12 -35.56 -13.35
N PRO A 126 0.65 -34.47 -13.99
CA PRO A 126 -0.51 -34.49 -14.86
C PRO A 126 -0.19 -35.21 -16.19
N MET A 127 -1.11 -36.06 -16.67
CA MET A 127 -0.97 -36.75 -17.97
C MET A 127 -1.13 -35.79 -19.15
N CYS A 128 -1.99 -34.77 -19.00
CA CYS A 128 -2.12 -33.66 -19.95
C CYS A 128 -1.47 -32.40 -19.37
N PHE A 129 -0.55 -31.80 -20.10
CA PHE A 129 0.28 -30.68 -19.61
C PHE A 129 0.56 -29.65 -20.69
N TYR A 130 0.84 -28.41 -20.29
CA TYR A 130 1.20 -27.33 -21.21
C TYR A 130 2.57 -27.57 -21.85
N GLY A 131 2.69 -27.34 -23.16
CA GLY A 131 3.95 -27.41 -23.90
C GLY A 131 4.77 -26.13 -23.83
N LYS A 132 5.97 -26.13 -24.41
CA LYS A 132 6.91 -25.00 -24.52
C LYS A 132 6.45 -23.94 -25.52
N ALA A 133 5.23 -23.43 -25.34
CA ALA A 133 4.58 -22.46 -26.20
C ALA A 133 3.82 -21.43 -25.35
N VAL A 134 3.09 -20.54 -26.02
CA VAL A 134 2.05 -19.74 -25.38
C VAL A 134 0.70 -20.40 -25.63
N THR A 135 -0.01 -20.73 -24.56
CA THR A 135 -1.37 -21.27 -24.63
C THR A 135 -2.35 -20.20 -24.17
N VAL A 136 -3.43 -20.01 -24.92
CA VAL A 136 -4.51 -19.06 -24.60
C VAL A 136 -5.83 -19.82 -24.55
N GLN A 137 -6.52 -19.74 -23.42
CA GLN A 137 -7.82 -20.36 -23.23
C GLN A 137 -8.83 -19.31 -22.76
N CYS A 138 -10.05 -19.46 -23.29
CA CYS A 138 -11.20 -18.60 -22.99
C CYS A 138 -12.25 -19.43 -22.27
N THR A 139 -12.53 -19.09 -21.02
CA THR A 139 -13.54 -19.81 -20.24
C THR A 139 -14.94 -19.25 -20.53
N MET A 140 -15.98 -20.07 -20.35
CA MET A 140 -17.38 -19.66 -20.58
C MET A 140 -17.87 -18.61 -19.57
N ASP A 141 -17.29 -18.56 -18.37
CA ASP A 141 -17.51 -17.53 -17.34
C ASP A 141 -16.73 -16.23 -17.60
N GLY A 142 -16.08 -16.11 -18.76
CA GLY A 142 -15.46 -14.87 -19.21
C GLY A 142 -14.10 -14.59 -18.58
N GLN A 143 -13.23 -15.60 -18.47
CA GLN A 143 -11.83 -15.45 -18.05
C GLN A 143 -10.88 -15.75 -19.21
N PHE A 144 -9.81 -14.96 -19.31
CA PHE A 144 -8.60 -15.33 -20.02
C PHE A 144 -7.75 -16.22 -19.12
N VAL A 145 -7.28 -17.35 -19.65
CA VAL A 145 -6.23 -18.18 -19.04
C VAL A 145 -5.07 -18.23 -20.02
N LEU A 146 -3.94 -17.64 -19.65
CA LEU A 146 -2.71 -17.67 -20.45
C LEU A 146 -1.61 -18.41 -19.72
N VAL A 147 -0.93 -19.31 -20.43
CA VAL A 147 0.24 -20.02 -19.94
C VAL A 147 1.39 -19.75 -20.90
N ILE A 148 2.44 -19.10 -20.40
CA ILE A 148 3.57 -18.65 -21.20
C ILE A 148 4.82 -19.43 -20.78
N SER A 149 5.41 -20.18 -21.70
CA SER A 149 6.70 -20.84 -21.46
C SER A 149 7.88 -19.88 -21.64
N ARG A 150 8.91 -20.00 -20.81
CA ARG A 150 10.17 -19.24 -20.96
C ARG A 150 10.89 -19.50 -22.29
N GLU A 151 10.64 -20.65 -22.92
CA GLU A 151 11.30 -21.07 -24.16
C GLU A 151 10.61 -20.56 -25.44
N VAL A 152 9.63 -19.66 -25.31
CA VAL A 152 8.98 -19.01 -26.46
C VAL A 152 9.92 -18.03 -27.20
N THR A 153 11.04 -17.65 -26.59
CA THR A 153 12.09 -16.84 -27.20
C THR A 153 13.45 -17.51 -27.08
N ILE A 154 14.40 -17.09 -27.93
CA ILE A 154 15.82 -17.48 -27.84
C ILE A 154 16.66 -16.20 -27.78
N PRO A 155 17.38 -15.90 -26.67
CA PRO A 155 17.46 -16.68 -25.41
C PRO A 155 16.11 -16.75 -24.67
N SER A 156 15.98 -17.66 -23.71
CA SER A 156 14.74 -17.80 -22.94
C SER A 156 14.35 -16.48 -22.26
N ILE A 157 13.08 -16.11 -22.36
CA ILE A 157 12.57 -14.87 -21.80
C ILE A 157 12.60 -14.93 -20.27
N ASN A 158 12.84 -13.78 -19.63
CA ASN A 158 12.57 -13.61 -18.21
C ASN A 158 11.05 -13.46 -18.01
N LEU A 159 10.41 -14.45 -17.40
CA LEU A 159 8.96 -14.48 -17.19
C LEU A 159 8.45 -13.28 -16.36
N ASP A 160 9.27 -12.74 -15.45
CA ASP A 160 8.93 -11.57 -14.62
C ASP A 160 8.90 -10.26 -15.42
N SER A 161 9.42 -10.26 -16.65
CA SER A 161 9.44 -9.07 -17.51
C SER A 161 8.13 -8.84 -18.26
N ILE A 162 7.20 -9.79 -18.24
CA ILE A 162 5.99 -9.75 -19.06
C ILE A 162 4.91 -8.89 -18.39
N VAL A 163 4.43 -7.89 -19.12
CA VAL A 163 3.41 -6.93 -18.67
C VAL A 163 2.27 -6.80 -19.68
N LEU A 164 1.08 -6.44 -19.21
CA LEU A 164 -0.04 -6.05 -20.07
C LEU A 164 0.06 -4.55 -20.39
N LEU A 165 0.08 -4.19 -21.68
CA LEU A 165 0.41 -2.82 -22.12
C LEU A 165 -0.61 -1.76 -21.70
N GLU A 166 -1.90 -2.10 -21.58
CA GLU A 166 -2.98 -1.15 -21.28
C GLU A 166 -3.60 -1.36 -19.89
N ALA A 167 -2.94 -2.12 -19.00
CA ALA A 167 -3.48 -2.39 -17.67
C ALA A 167 -3.36 -1.18 -16.73
N THR A 168 -4.49 -0.59 -16.35
CA THR A 168 -4.57 0.47 -15.32
C THR A 168 -5.16 -0.08 -14.02
N GLY A 169 -4.36 -0.15 -12.95
CA GLY A 169 -4.81 -0.37 -11.56
C GLY A 169 -5.64 -1.64 -11.31
N GLY A 170 -5.01 -2.70 -10.81
CA GLY A 170 -5.65 -3.98 -10.44
C GLY A 170 -4.65 -5.14 -10.45
N PRO A 171 -5.01 -6.35 -9.97
CA PRO A 171 -4.11 -7.50 -9.92
C PRO A 171 -4.02 -8.18 -11.31
N CYS A 172 -3.42 -7.50 -12.29
CA CYS A 172 -3.15 -8.03 -13.63
C CYS A 172 -1.75 -8.67 -13.69
N THR A 173 -1.44 -9.50 -12.70
CA THR A 173 -0.16 -10.20 -12.54
C THR A 173 -0.35 -11.70 -12.75
N SER A 174 0.74 -12.45 -12.82
CA SER A 174 0.65 -13.92 -12.80
C SER A 174 -0.06 -14.38 -11.53
N VAL A 175 -0.93 -15.38 -11.67
CA VAL A 175 -1.60 -16.05 -10.55
C VAL A 175 -0.74 -17.16 -9.96
N ASP A 176 0.13 -17.73 -10.80
CA ASP A 176 1.09 -18.76 -10.41
C ASP A 176 2.24 -18.81 -11.43
N SER A 177 3.40 -19.35 -11.04
CA SER A 177 4.58 -19.47 -11.90
C SER A 177 5.56 -20.50 -11.37
N ASN A 178 6.31 -21.14 -12.27
CA ASN A 178 7.48 -21.94 -11.96
C ASN A 178 8.68 -21.52 -12.83
N ASP A 179 9.78 -22.27 -12.76
CA ASP A 179 11.01 -21.93 -13.49
C ASP A 179 10.83 -21.92 -15.02
N ASP A 180 9.79 -22.57 -15.56
CA ASP A 180 9.55 -22.76 -16.99
C ASP A 180 8.28 -22.05 -17.52
N PHE A 181 7.32 -21.74 -16.65
CA PHE A 181 5.99 -21.24 -17.00
C PHE A 181 5.51 -20.10 -16.10
N ALA A 182 4.82 -19.13 -16.70
CA ALA A 182 4.00 -18.15 -15.99
C ALA A 182 2.53 -18.29 -16.39
N ILE A 183 1.64 -18.27 -15.40
CA ILE A 183 0.20 -18.48 -15.56
C ILE A 183 -0.52 -17.19 -15.21
N TYR A 184 -1.36 -16.71 -16.12
CA TYR A 184 -2.20 -15.54 -15.93
C TYR A 184 -3.67 -15.94 -16.04
N GLN A 185 -4.47 -15.49 -15.09
CA GLN A 185 -5.91 -15.68 -15.12
C GLN A 185 -6.63 -14.39 -14.70
N PHE A 186 -7.42 -13.82 -15.59
CA PHE A 186 -8.15 -12.57 -15.32
C PHE A 186 -9.38 -12.41 -16.23
N PRO A 187 -10.37 -11.59 -15.83
CA PRO A 187 -11.61 -11.42 -16.60
C PRO A 187 -11.36 -10.83 -18.00
N VAL A 188 -12.12 -11.27 -19.00
CA VAL A 188 -11.95 -10.84 -20.41
C VAL A 188 -12.24 -9.36 -20.65
N ALA A 189 -13.01 -8.73 -19.75
CA ALA A 189 -13.33 -7.31 -19.78
C ALA A 189 -12.40 -6.45 -18.88
N ALA A 190 -11.37 -7.05 -18.28
CA ALA A 190 -10.44 -6.38 -17.35
C ALA A 190 -9.05 -6.18 -17.97
N CYS A 191 -8.14 -5.61 -17.18
CA CYS A 191 -6.71 -5.46 -17.52
C CYS A 191 -6.42 -4.76 -18.86
N GLY A 192 -7.23 -3.75 -19.19
CA GLY A 192 -7.06 -2.97 -20.43
C GLY A 192 -7.53 -3.68 -21.70
N ALA A 193 -8.30 -4.77 -21.59
CA ALA A 193 -8.82 -5.46 -22.77
C ALA A 193 -9.76 -4.56 -23.59
N ARG A 194 -9.60 -4.61 -24.92
CA ARG A 194 -10.42 -3.89 -25.89
C ARG A 194 -11.57 -4.77 -26.34
N THR A 195 -12.79 -4.26 -26.27
CA THR A 195 -13.99 -4.96 -26.74
C THR A 195 -14.36 -4.52 -28.15
N LYS A 196 -14.61 -5.49 -29.04
CA LYS A 196 -15.09 -5.28 -30.41
C LYS A 196 -16.32 -6.15 -30.64
N VAL A 197 -17.29 -5.66 -31.39
CA VAL A 197 -18.47 -6.45 -31.80
C VAL A 197 -18.38 -6.68 -33.29
N GLU A 198 -18.38 -7.95 -33.71
CA GLU A 198 -18.28 -8.36 -35.11
C GLU A 198 -19.36 -9.40 -35.42
N GLY A 199 -20.42 -8.96 -36.11
CA GLY A 199 -21.61 -9.78 -36.36
C GLY A 199 -22.27 -10.21 -35.04
N ASP A 200 -22.50 -11.52 -34.89
CA ASP A 200 -23.09 -12.11 -33.69
C ASP A 200 -22.06 -12.43 -32.59
N TYR A 201 -20.84 -11.88 -32.70
CA TYR A 201 -19.76 -12.17 -31.77
C TYR A 201 -19.25 -10.93 -31.05
N ILE A 202 -18.95 -11.11 -29.76
CA ILE A 202 -18.23 -10.15 -28.94
C ILE A 202 -16.79 -10.67 -28.82
N ILE A 203 -15.84 -9.85 -29.25
CA ILE A 203 -14.42 -10.16 -29.27
C ILE A 203 -13.73 -9.29 -28.22
N TYR A 204 -13.07 -9.94 -27.26
CA TYR A 204 -12.19 -9.29 -26.31
C TYR A 204 -10.74 -9.49 -26.76
N GLU A 205 -9.99 -8.40 -26.90
CA GLU A 205 -8.60 -8.38 -27.37
C GLU A 205 -7.69 -7.77 -26.32
N ASN A 206 -6.53 -8.36 -26.06
CA ASN A 206 -5.52 -7.77 -25.19
C ASN A 206 -4.09 -8.09 -25.68
N THR A 207 -3.11 -7.31 -25.25
CA THR A 207 -1.71 -7.40 -25.68
C THR A 207 -0.78 -7.44 -24.49
N MET A 208 0.08 -8.46 -24.45
CA MET A 208 1.18 -8.61 -23.51
C MET A 208 2.50 -8.36 -24.21
N ALA A 209 3.44 -7.74 -23.51
CA ALA A 209 4.80 -7.50 -24.01
C ALA A 209 5.85 -7.66 -22.90
N SER A 210 7.09 -7.98 -23.29
CA SER A 210 8.21 -8.01 -22.36
C SER A 210 8.86 -6.64 -22.20
N LEU A 211 9.26 -6.34 -20.97
CA LEU A 211 10.21 -5.29 -20.66
C LEU A 211 11.63 -5.79 -20.94
N TYR A 212 12.50 -4.91 -21.44
CA TYR A 212 13.90 -5.22 -21.69
C TYR A 212 14.80 -4.10 -21.18
N GLU A 213 15.95 -4.47 -20.64
CA GLU A 213 16.98 -3.54 -20.22
C GLU A 213 17.81 -3.06 -21.41
N VAL A 214 18.14 -1.78 -21.39
CA VAL A 214 18.94 -1.12 -22.43
C VAL A 214 20.20 -0.54 -21.78
N GLY A 215 21.35 -1.08 -22.16
CA GLY A 215 22.66 -0.54 -21.80
C GLY A 215 23.03 0.60 -22.74
N PHE A 216 23.30 1.78 -22.18
CA PHE A 216 23.68 2.97 -22.94
C PHE A 216 25.19 3.18 -22.95
N GLY A 217 25.75 3.41 -24.14
CA GLY A 217 27.13 3.80 -24.35
C GLY A 217 27.25 5.09 -25.17
N PRO A 218 28.45 5.69 -25.26
CA PRO A 218 28.68 6.96 -25.95
C PRO A 218 28.38 6.92 -27.47
N HIS A 219 28.24 5.74 -28.06
CA HIS A 219 28.02 5.55 -29.50
C HIS A 219 26.78 4.72 -29.83
N GLY A 220 25.90 4.45 -28.85
CA GLY A 220 24.70 3.67 -29.09
C GLY A 220 24.18 2.97 -27.84
N ALA A 221 23.10 2.24 -28.02
CA ALA A 221 22.44 1.48 -26.97
C ALA A 221 22.35 0.01 -27.38
N ILE A 222 22.48 -0.90 -26.41
CA ILE A 222 22.42 -2.35 -26.63
C ILE A 222 21.41 -2.96 -25.65
N THR A 223 20.69 -3.98 -26.09
CA THR A 223 19.94 -4.87 -25.20
C THR A 223 20.44 -6.29 -25.40
N ARG A 224 20.38 -7.10 -24.34
CA ARG A 224 20.68 -8.53 -24.38
C ARG A 224 19.44 -9.36 -24.07
N ASP A 225 18.33 -8.69 -23.77
CA ASP A 225 17.10 -9.33 -23.33
C ASP A 225 16.25 -9.70 -24.54
N SER A 226 15.41 -10.71 -24.36
CA SER A 226 14.50 -11.17 -25.40
C SER A 226 13.29 -10.25 -25.53
N SER A 227 12.97 -9.89 -26.77
CA SER A 227 11.73 -9.19 -27.10
C SER A 227 10.60 -10.20 -27.28
N PHE A 228 9.50 -9.99 -26.58
CA PHE A 228 8.28 -10.79 -26.68
C PHE A 228 7.08 -9.85 -26.72
N GLU A 229 6.19 -10.09 -27.66
CA GLU A 229 4.92 -9.38 -27.77
C GLU A 229 3.88 -10.34 -28.33
N ILE A 230 2.74 -10.45 -27.65
CA ILE A 230 1.62 -11.28 -28.08
C ILE A 230 0.32 -10.52 -27.95
N THR A 231 -0.49 -10.55 -29.01
CA THR A 231 -1.87 -10.10 -28.99
C THR A 231 -2.77 -11.33 -29.05
N PHE A 232 -3.72 -11.42 -28.14
CA PHE A 232 -4.64 -12.56 -28.03
C PHE A 232 -6.09 -12.10 -27.93
N GLN A 233 -7.00 -12.96 -28.37
CA GLN A 233 -8.41 -12.63 -28.48
C GLN A 233 -9.31 -13.79 -28.02
N CYS A 234 -10.36 -13.47 -27.28
CA CYS A 234 -11.46 -14.38 -26.98
C CYS A 234 -12.72 -13.93 -27.71
N ARG A 235 -13.34 -14.84 -28.46
CA ARG A 235 -14.53 -14.58 -29.27
C ARG A 235 -15.72 -15.36 -28.72
N TYR A 236 -16.69 -14.64 -28.17
CA TYR A 236 -17.92 -15.20 -27.62
C TYR A 236 -19.10 -14.94 -28.53
N LEU A 237 -20.01 -15.91 -28.64
CA LEU A 237 -21.29 -15.73 -29.33
C LEU A 237 -22.21 -14.89 -28.43
N ALA A 238 -22.76 -13.78 -28.95
CA ALA A 238 -23.58 -12.85 -28.18
C ALA A 238 -24.86 -13.50 -27.61
N THR A 239 -25.33 -14.60 -28.19
CA THR A 239 -26.55 -15.32 -27.75
C THR A 239 -26.30 -16.34 -26.62
N MET A 240 -25.04 -16.64 -26.27
CA MET A 240 -24.67 -17.59 -25.20
C MET A 240 -24.42 -16.89 -23.85
N VAL A 241 -24.56 -15.57 -23.81
CA VAL A 241 -24.56 -14.80 -22.56
C VAL A 241 -26.00 -14.78 -22.06
N GLU A 242 -26.37 -15.72 -21.18
CA GLU A 242 -27.57 -15.53 -20.36
C GLU A 242 -27.29 -14.37 -19.41
N ASP A 243 -27.70 -13.17 -19.83
CA ASP A 243 -27.79 -12.03 -18.93
C ASP A 243 -28.83 -12.37 -17.85
N PHE A 244 -28.38 -12.76 -16.66
CA PHE A 244 -29.17 -12.56 -15.46
C PHE A 244 -29.20 -11.05 -15.18
N VAL A 245 -30.09 -10.34 -15.88
CA VAL A 245 -30.37 -8.94 -15.62
C VAL A 245 -31.07 -8.86 -14.26
N VAL A 246 -30.29 -8.73 -13.18
CA VAL A 246 -30.81 -8.03 -12.00
C VAL A 246 -30.93 -6.58 -12.42
N ASP A 247 -32.14 -6.16 -12.75
CA ASP A 247 -32.47 -4.75 -12.91
C ASP A 247 -32.47 -4.11 -11.52
N VAL A 248 -31.27 -3.96 -10.95
CA VAL A 248 -31.05 -2.95 -9.93
C VAL A 248 -31.11 -1.66 -10.72
N ASN A 249 -32.26 -0.97 -10.63
CA ASN A 249 -32.38 0.44 -10.99
C ASN A 249 -31.37 1.24 -10.16
N THR A 250 -30.10 1.16 -10.54
CA THR A 250 -29.06 2.08 -10.12
C THR A 250 -29.27 3.27 -11.03
N PHE A 251 -29.85 4.31 -10.45
CA PHE A 251 -29.85 5.63 -11.04
C PHE A 251 -28.46 5.88 -11.66
N PRO A 252 -28.37 6.49 -12.86
CA PRO A 252 -27.07 6.85 -13.42
C PRO A 252 -26.31 7.54 -12.31
N SER A 253 -25.12 7.01 -11.98
CA SER A 253 -24.27 7.63 -10.96
C SER A 253 -24.24 9.11 -11.32
N PRO A 254 -24.68 10.01 -10.40
CA PRO A 254 -24.69 11.42 -10.71
C PRO A 254 -23.31 11.77 -11.27
N PRO A 255 -23.22 12.64 -12.30
CA PRO A 255 -21.92 13.07 -12.80
C PRO A 255 -21.06 13.40 -11.59
N PRO A 256 -19.80 12.91 -11.49
CA PRO A 256 -19.04 13.00 -10.27
C PRO A 256 -19.10 14.44 -9.80
N VAL A 257 -19.86 14.64 -8.72
CA VAL A 257 -19.97 15.94 -8.12
C VAL A 257 -18.66 16.06 -7.37
N VAL A 258 -17.66 16.65 -8.02
CA VAL A 258 -16.49 17.17 -7.31
C VAL A 258 -16.99 18.37 -6.54
N GLN A 259 -17.69 18.09 -5.44
CA GLN A 259 -17.91 19.09 -4.42
C GLN A 259 -16.58 19.22 -3.70
N GLN A 260 -16.03 20.44 -3.68
CA GLN A 260 -14.93 20.77 -2.77
C GLN A 260 -15.47 20.59 -1.35
N GLY A 261 -15.34 19.39 -0.80
CA GLY A 261 -15.60 19.13 0.61
C GLY A 261 -14.51 19.82 1.43
N ALA A 262 -14.90 20.61 2.43
CA ALA A 262 -13.95 21.22 3.35
C ALA A 262 -13.10 20.12 4.01
N LEU A 263 -11.78 20.26 3.93
CA LEU A 263 -10.85 19.40 4.66
C LEU A 263 -11.17 19.49 6.15
N ARG A 264 -11.54 18.36 6.76
CA ARG A 264 -11.80 18.28 8.19
C ARG A 264 -10.52 17.85 8.89
N VAL A 265 -10.06 18.67 9.82
CA VAL A 265 -8.88 18.42 10.63
C VAL A 265 -9.29 18.55 12.09
N GLU A 266 -8.70 17.73 12.94
CA GLU A 266 -8.94 17.72 14.39
C GLU A 266 -7.60 17.84 15.12
N LEU A 267 -7.59 18.62 16.20
CA LEU A 267 -6.49 18.67 17.16
C LEU A 267 -6.97 18.02 18.46
N LYS A 268 -6.23 17.02 18.95
CA LYS A 268 -6.50 16.32 20.22
C LYS A 268 -5.26 16.32 21.12
N LEU A 269 -5.51 16.27 22.41
CA LEU A 269 -4.47 16.11 23.43
C LEU A 269 -4.45 14.65 23.89
N ALA A 270 -3.27 14.03 23.88
CA ALA A 270 -3.08 12.68 24.38
C ALA A 270 -2.81 12.66 25.89
N ASN A 271 -3.24 11.61 26.57
CA ASN A 271 -3.17 11.50 28.03
C ASN A 271 -1.74 11.26 28.51
N GLY A 272 -0.86 10.77 27.63
CA GLY A 272 0.51 10.37 28.01
C GLY A 272 0.55 9.14 28.92
N ALA A 273 -0.54 8.37 28.97
CA ALA A 273 -0.62 7.17 29.80
C ALA A 273 0.17 6.04 29.15
N CYS A 274 1.06 5.42 29.92
CA CYS A 274 1.81 4.25 29.49
C CYS A 274 2.00 3.28 30.65
N ALA A 275 1.68 2.00 30.42
CA ALA A 275 1.59 0.97 31.46
C ALA A 275 2.92 0.23 31.71
N THR A 276 3.94 0.39 30.87
CA THR A 276 5.19 -0.37 30.93
C THR A 276 6.36 0.53 31.35
N LYS A 277 7.39 -0.03 32.01
CA LYS A 277 8.59 0.75 32.43
C LYS A 277 9.46 1.25 31.27
N ARG A 278 9.07 1.03 30.01
CA ARG A 278 9.85 1.36 28.81
C ARG A 278 8.93 1.88 27.69
N CYS A 279 8.41 3.08 27.89
CA CYS A 279 7.56 3.77 26.93
C CYS A 279 8.41 4.51 25.89
N SER A 280 8.09 4.33 24.62
CA SER A 280 8.54 5.19 23.53
C SER A 280 7.68 6.45 23.46
N ASP A 281 8.16 7.49 22.77
CA ASP A 281 7.38 8.72 22.56
C ASP A 281 6.06 8.46 21.80
N ALA A 282 6.00 7.38 21.00
CA ALA A 282 4.78 6.96 20.30
C ALA A 282 3.72 6.39 21.25
N ASP A 283 4.13 5.70 22.31
CA ASP A 283 3.21 5.07 23.28
C ASP A 283 2.39 6.10 24.08
N MET A 284 2.90 7.34 24.17
CA MET A 284 2.23 8.46 24.83
C MET A 284 0.94 8.90 24.11
N TYR A 285 0.74 8.45 22.86
CA TYR A 285 -0.40 8.75 22.00
C TYR A 285 -1.40 7.58 21.90
N SER A 286 -1.41 6.70 22.89
CA SER A 286 -2.31 5.54 22.96
C SER A 286 -3.73 5.87 23.40
N SER A 287 -3.92 6.96 24.16
CA SER A 287 -5.21 7.42 24.68
C SER A 287 -5.30 8.95 24.66
N TYR A 288 -6.53 9.48 24.55
CA TYR A 288 -6.78 10.90 24.31
C TYR A 288 -7.84 11.46 25.26
N TYR A 289 -7.71 12.74 25.59
CA TYR A 289 -8.69 13.47 26.36
C TYR A 289 -9.95 13.69 25.51
N THR A 290 -11.09 13.53 26.15
CA THR A 290 -12.42 13.75 25.59
C THR A 290 -13.02 15.04 26.13
N GLU A 291 -14.16 15.48 25.58
CA GLU A 291 -14.80 16.74 26.00
C GLU A 291 -15.10 16.80 27.51
N VAL A 292 -15.35 15.65 28.15
CA VAL A 292 -15.64 15.58 29.60
C VAL A 292 -14.37 15.66 30.47
N ASP A 293 -13.19 15.47 29.89
CA ASP A 293 -11.92 15.51 30.62
C ASP A 293 -11.33 16.93 30.70
N TYR A 294 -11.92 17.90 29.99
CA TYR A 294 -11.49 19.29 30.03
C TYR A 294 -12.09 20.05 31.23
N PRO A 295 -11.32 20.96 31.85
CA PRO A 295 -9.98 21.40 31.47
C PRO A 295 -8.87 20.41 31.88
N VAL A 296 -7.91 20.20 30.99
CA VAL A 296 -6.75 19.34 31.27
C VAL A 296 -5.78 20.10 32.17
N THR A 297 -5.51 19.61 33.37
CA THR A 297 -4.59 20.28 34.31
C THR A 297 -3.15 19.84 34.14
N LYS A 298 -2.20 20.79 34.14
CA LYS A 298 -0.75 20.53 34.00
C LYS A 298 0.06 21.45 34.91
N VAL A 299 1.19 20.97 35.46
CA VAL A 299 2.18 21.85 36.13
C VAL A 299 3.22 22.34 35.11
N LEU A 300 4.00 23.37 35.44
CA LEU A 300 5.04 23.88 34.53
C LEU A 300 6.01 22.79 34.09
N GLN A 301 6.38 22.81 32.81
CA GLN A 301 7.25 21.84 32.14
C GLN A 301 6.67 20.42 31.98
N ASP A 302 5.47 20.15 32.48
CA ASP A 302 4.80 18.89 32.15
C ASP A 302 4.62 18.75 30.64
N PRO A 303 4.78 17.55 30.09
CA PRO A 303 4.55 17.32 28.67
C PRO A 303 3.04 17.42 28.35
N VAL A 304 2.75 18.21 27.33
CA VAL A 304 1.47 18.26 26.63
C VAL A 304 1.66 17.60 25.27
N TYR A 305 1.06 16.42 25.11
CA TYR A 305 1.15 15.61 23.90
C TYR A 305 0.04 16.03 22.93
N VAL A 306 0.42 16.63 21.80
CA VAL A 306 -0.53 17.18 20.82
C VAL A 306 -0.52 16.32 19.57
N GLU A 307 -1.70 15.88 19.14
CA GLU A 307 -1.93 15.22 17.85
C GLU A 307 -2.85 16.08 16.99
N VAL A 308 -2.46 16.27 15.73
CA VAL A 308 -3.32 16.85 14.70
C VAL A 308 -3.52 15.80 13.61
N ARG A 309 -4.77 15.59 13.20
CA ARG A 309 -5.11 14.55 12.22
C ARG A 309 -6.17 14.97 11.23
N ILE A 310 -6.08 14.44 10.02
CA ILE A 310 -7.12 14.56 8.99
C ILE A 310 -8.26 13.58 9.34
N LEU A 311 -9.50 14.05 9.22
CA LEU A 311 -10.70 13.25 9.41
C LEU A 311 -11.34 12.87 8.07
N GLN A 312 -11.94 11.68 8.01
CA GLN A 312 -12.84 11.26 6.91
C GLN A 312 -12.18 11.30 5.52
N ARG A 313 -10.89 11.00 5.46
CA ARG A 313 -10.09 10.85 4.23
C ARG A 313 -9.28 9.55 4.31
N SER A 314 -9.07 8.93 3.15
CA SER A 314 -8.37 7.65 3.00
C SER A 314 -7.42 7.65 1.80
N ASP A 315 -6.99 8.84 1.37
CA ASP A 315 -6.05 8.99 0.25
C ASP A 315 -4.61 8.82 0.75
N PRO A 316 -3.86 7.79 0.30
CA PRO A 316 -2.47 7.58 0.72
C PRO A 316 -1.50 8.61 0.11
N ASN A 317 -1.92 9.37 -0.90
CA ASN A 317 -1.08 10.32 -1.62
C ASN A 317 -1.10 11.73 -1.02
N ILE A 318 -1.76 11.93 0.12
CA ILE A 318 -1.76 13.20 0.84
C ILE A 318 -1.02 13.10 2.16
N ALA A 319 -0.40 14.21 2.56
CA ALA A 319 0.24 14.39 3.84
C ALA A 319 -0.27 15.66 4.55
N LEU A 320 -0.55 15.54 5.84
CA LEU A 320 -0.85 16.67 6.71
C LEU A 320 0.44 17.44 7.02
N VAL A 321 0.44 18.75 6.83
CA VAL A 321 1.57 19.62 7.17
C VAL A 321 1.10 20.69 8.14
N LEU A 322 1.79 20.82 9.27
CA LEU A 322 1.58 21.92 10.22
C LEU A 322 2.38 23.12 9.75
N ASN A 323 1.72 24.24 9.47
CA ASN A 323 2.38 25.44 9.01
C ASN A 323 2.80 26.33 10.19
N HIS A 324 1.86 26.75 11.01
CA HIS A 324 2.13 27.60 12.18
C HIS A 324 1.26 27.15 13.35
N CYS A 325 1.87 26.86 14.49
CA CYS A 325 1.17 26.53 15.73
C CYS A 325 1.60 27.49 16.84
N TRP A 326 0.66 27.94 17.63
CA TRP A 326 0.87 28.92 18.71
C TRP A 326 -0.11 28.66 19.84
N ALA A 327 0.13 29.28 21.00
CA ALA A 327 -0.81 29.27 22.11
C ALA A 327 -1.33 30.67 22.43
N THR A 328 -2.51 30.73 23.04
CA THR A 328 -3.17 31.95 23.53
C THR A 328 -3.71 31.73 24.94
N SER A 329 -4.06 32.83 25.62
CA SER A 329 -4.71 32.80 26.93
C SER A 329 -6.26 32.76 26.87
N SER A 330 -6.84 32.50 25.70
CA SER A 330 -8.29 32.46 25.50
C SER A 330 -8.66 31.57 24.31
N PRO A 331 -9.90 31.07 24.20
CA PRO A 331 -10.31 30.24 23.06
C PRO A 331 -10.16 30.91 21.68
N ASP A 332 -10.15 32.24 21.63
CA ASP A 332 -9.90 33.00 20.40
C ASP A 332 -8.44 32.90 19.99
N SER A 333 -8.21 32.27 18.83
CA SER A 333 -6.89 32.10 18.22
C SER A 333 -6.16 33.40 17.88
N SER A 334 -6.88 34.52 17.78
CA SER A 334 -6.33 35.83 17.44
C SER A 334 -6.07 36.72 18.64
N SER A 335 -6.40 36.24 19.86
CA SER A 335 -6.20 37.01 21.07
C SER A 335 -4.72 37.16 21.43
N GLN A 336 -4.43 38.10 22.32
CA GLN A 336 -3.12 38.26 22.94
C GLN A 336 -3.22 37.92 24.43
N PRO A 337 -2.13 37.42 25.05
CA PRO A 337 -0.82 37.14 24.46
C PRO A 337 -0.78 35.91 23.53
N GLN A 338 0.24 35.85 22.66
CA GLN A 338 0.52 34.70 21.80
C GLN A 338 1.94 34.18 22.04
N TRP A 339 2.12 32.86 21.97
CA TRP A 339 3.44 32.22 22.01
C TRP A 339 3.58 31.21 20.88
N ASP A 340 4.63 31.36 20.06
CA ASP A 340 4.87 30.49 18.92
C ASP A 340 5.46 29.14 19.37
N LEU A 341 4.87 28.05 18.88
CA LEU A 341 5.29 26.68 19.15
C LEU A 341 6.00 26.05 17.94
N LEU A 342 5.41 26.25 16.75
CA LEU A 342 5.95 25.82 15.46
C LEU A 342 5.80 26.93 14.43
N VAL A 343 6.86 27.27 13.70
CA VAL A 343 6.86 28.26 12.60
C VAL A 343 7.35 27.58 11.32
N ASN A 344 6.53 27.62 10.27
CA ASN A 344 6.73 26.88 9.00
C ASN A 344 7.01 25.38 9.23
N GLY A 345 6.32 24.77 10.20
CA GLY A 345 6.51 23.36 10.58
C GLY A 345 7.74 23.06 11.45
N CYS A 346 8.53 24.07 11.83
CA CYS A 346 9.75 23.91 12.62
C CYS A 346 9.58 24.44 14.05
N PRO A 347 10.21 23.83 15.08
CA PRO A 347 10.18 24.35 16.45
C PRO A 347 10.69 25.79 16.54
N TYR A 348 9.98 26.63 17.29
CA TYR A 348 10.37 28.01 17.50
C TYR A 348 11.75 28.12 18.17
N GLU A 349 12.69 28.83 17.53
CA GLU A 349 14.11 28.84 17.92
C GLU A 349 14.39 29.69 19.17
N ASP A 350 13.57 30.69 19.45
CA ASP A 350 13.77 31.61 20.59
C ASP A 350 13.19 31.05 21.90
N ASP A 351 12.57 29.87 21.88
CA ASP A 351 12.14 29.14 23.08
C ASP A 351 13.26 28.21 23.60
N ARG A 352 13.53 28.27 24.91
CA ARG A 352 14.47 27.33 25.56
C ARG A 352 13.89 25.93 25.68
N PHE A 353 12.58 25.80 25.85
CA PHE A 353 11.87 24.53 25.96
C PHE A 353 11.21 24.16 24.64
N ARG A 354 12.03 24.11 23.58
CA ARG A 354 11.61 23.88 22.19
C ARG A 354 10.63 22.71 22.08
N THR A 355 9.61 22.91 21.26
CA THR A 355 8.67 21.87 20.84
C THR A 355 9.42 20.68 20.24
N THR A 356 9.08 19.47 20.68
CA THR A 356 9.65 18.22 20.15
C THR A 356 8.69 17.62 19.13
N LEU A 357 9.10 17.49 17.88
CA LEU A 357 8.33 16.77 16.86
C LEU A 357 8.44 15.26 17.08
N VAL A 358 7.33 14.54 17.01
CA VAL A 358 7.28 13.08 17.16
C VAL A 358 7.00 12.48 15.77
N PRO A 359 7.93 11.68 15.20
CA PRO A 359 7.72 11.04 13.92
C PRO A 359 6.50 10.11 13.92
N VAL A 360 5.72 10.16 12.84
CA VAL A 360 4.62 9.23 12.59
C VAL A 360 4.90 8.50 11.29
N ASP A 361 5.40 7.28 11.41
CA ASP A 361 5.76 6.42 10.29
C ASP A 361 4.92 5.14 10.29
N THR A 362 5.25 4.20 9.39
CA THR A 362 4.55 2.92 9.27
C THR A 362 4.66 2.04 10.52
N SER A 363 5.62 2.28 11.42
CA SER A 363 5.78 1.53 12.67
C SER A 363 4.73 1.90 13.72
N SER A 364 4.03 3.03 13.54
CA SER A 364 2.97 3.50 14.45
C SER A 364 1.69 2.66 14.44
N GLY A 365 1.52 1.77 13.45
CA GLY A 365 0.33 0.93 13.30
C GLY A 365 -0.94 1.68 12.88
N LEU A 366 -0.83 2.98 12.59
CA LEU A 366 -1.95 3.80 12.12
C LEU A 366 -2.23 3.57 10.63
N GLN A 367 -3.50 3.57 10.26
CA GLN A 367 -3.90 3.65 8.86
C GLN A 367 -3.63 5.07 8.35
N TYR A 368 -2.89 5.18 7.25
CA TYR A 368 -2.43 6.45 6.66
C TYR A 368 -1.59 7.32 7.63
N PRO A 369 -0.36 6.90 8.00
CA PRO A 369 0.51 7.65 8.92
C PRO A 369 0.74 9.12 8.52
N THR A 370 0.75 9.39 7.21
CA THR A 370 0.93 10.73 6.64
C THR A 370 -0.20 11.72 6.99
N HIS A 371 -1.36 11.24 7.47
CA HIS A 371 -2.50 12.06 7.87
C HIS A 371 -2.35 12.62 9.29
N TYR A 372 -1.32 12.23 10.02
CA TYR A 372 -1.11 12.57 11.42
C TYR A 372 0.16 13.41 11.59
N ARG A 373 0.11 14.36 12.52
CA ARG A 373 1.29 15.09 13.01
C ARG A 373 1.23 15.14 14.52
N ARG A 374 2.33 14.77 15.16
CA ARG A 374 2.46 14.68 16.62
C ARG A 374 3.62 15.54 17.10
N PHE A 375 3.41 16.25 18.19
CA PHE A 375 4.47 17.03 18.84
C PHE A 375 4.20 17.20 20.33
N VAL A 376 5.28 17.45 21.07
CA VAL A 376 5.25 17.63 22.52
C VAL A 376 5.65 19.05 22.86
N VAL A 377 4.83 19.71 23.68
CA VAL A 377 5.11 21.03 24.25
C VAL A 377 5.32 20.88 25.75
N LYS A 378 6.25 21.64 26.30
CA LYS A 378 6.45 21.77 27.74
C LYS A 378 5.50 22.84 28.27
N MET A 379 4.66 22.49 29.24
CA MET A 379 3.67 23.40 29.79
C MET A 379 4.30 24.71 30.29
N PHE A 380 3.62 25.82 30.01
CA PHE A 380 4.01 27.17 30.43
C PHE A 380 2.78 28.00 30.79
N THR A 381 3.00 29.19 31.34
CA THR A 381 1.99 30.20 31.65
C THR A 381 2.39 31.50 30.98
N PHE A 382 1.43 32.33 30.55
CA PHE A 382 1.77 33.71 30.26
C PHE A 382 1.96 34.46 31.57
N VAL A 383 2.57 35.63 31.42
CA VAL A 383 2.84 36.55 32.50
C VAL A 383 2.37 37.91 32.02
N GLU A 384 1.56 38.57 32.83
CA GLU A 384 1.12 39.93 32.52
C GLU A 384 2.32 40.87 32.55
N LYS A 385 2.57 41.58 31.44
CA LYS A 385 3.80 42.36 31.23
C LYS A 385 4.01 43.45 32.28
N ASP A 386 2.93 44.04 32.80
CA ASP A 386 2.99 45.16 33.72
C ASP A 386 3.10 44.72 35.19
N LEU A 387 2.55 43.55 35.54
CA LEU A 387 2.50 43.06 36.91
C LEU A 387 3.56 41.99 37.22
N LEU A 388 4.12 41.33 36.20
CA LEU A 388 5.06 40.21 36.32
C LEU A 388 4.53 39.05 37.18
N ILE A 389 3.20 38.96 37.32
CA ILE A 389 2.50 37.90 38.06
C ILE A 389 1.92 36.93 37.03
N SER A 390 2.11 35.63 37.28
CA SER A 390 1.39 34.57 36.57
C SER A 390 0.02 34.43 37.21
N HIS A 391 -1.03 34.66 36.45
CA HIS A 391 -2.36 34.23 36.84
C HIS A 391 -2.49 32.73 36.49
N GLN A 392 -3.34 31.97 37.20
CA GLN A 392 -3.67 30.60 36.80
C GLN A 392 -4.35 30.66 35.45
N GLU A 393 -3.56 30.54 34.39
CA GLU A 393 -3.99 30.91 33.06
C GLU A 393 -4.46 29.68 32.28
N GLU A 394 -5.54 29.92 31.55
CA GLU A 394 -6.09 29.01 30.57
C GLU A 394 -5.20 29.07 29.34
N LEU A 395 -4.73 27.92 28.87
CA LEU A 395 -3.90 27.81 27.68
C LEU A 395 -4.69 27.08 26.59
N PHE A 396 -4.75 27.68 25.40
CA PHE A 396 -5.33 27.09 24.21
C PHE A 396 -4.24 26.97 23.14
N ILE A 397 -4.14 25.80 22.51
CA ILE A 397 -3.16 25.55 21.44
C ILE A 397 -3.89 25.60 20.11
N HIS A 398 -3.35 26.39 19.18
CA HIS A 398 -3.88 26.58 17.84
C HIS A 398 -2.86 26.11 16.80
N CYS A 399 -3.33 25.53 15.70
CA CYS A 399 -2.49 25.15 14.57
C CYS A 399 -3.18 25.50 13.25
N SER A 400 -2.44 26.14 12.37
CA SER A 400 -2.78 26.28 10.96
C SER A 400 -2.19 25.10 10.17
N THR A 401 -3.05 24.44 9.41
CA THR A 401 -2.73 23.20 8.71
C THR A 401 -2.95 23.34 7.21
N VAL A 402 -2.13 22.61 6.44
CA VAL A 402 -2.25 22.49 4.98
C VAL A 402 -2.08 21.04 4.57
N VAL A 403 -2.61 20.69 3.40
CA VAL A 403 -2.41 19.38 2.79
C VAL A 403 -1.41 19.48 1.66
N CYS A 404 -0.47 18.55 1.66
CA CYS A 404 0.55 18.39 0.64
C CYS A 404 0.29 17.10 -0.13
N GLN A 405 0.37 17.16 -1.46
CA GLN A 405 0.29 15.96 -2.31
C GLN A 405 1.68 15.34 -2.42
N LEU A 406 1.81 14.08 -2.03
CA LEU A 406 3.03 13.32 -2.17
C LEU A 406 3.33 13.12 -3.67
N SER A 407 4.38 13.77 -4.15
CA SER A 407 4.83 13.71 -5.54
C SER A 407 6.33 13.41 -5.56
N ALA A 408 6.83 12.76 -6.61
CA ALA A 408 8.24 12.37 -6.72
C ALA A 408 9.23 13.55 -6.65
N THR A 409 8.77 14.79 -6.86
CA THR A 409 9.59 16.00 -6.96
C THR A 409 9.45 16.95 -5.75
N GLU A 410 8.40 16.83 -4.94
CA GLU A 410 8.13 17.76 -3.82
C GLU A 410 8.06 17.01 -2.49
N SER A 411 8.94 17.38 -1.55
CA SER A 411 8.91 16.83 -0.19
C SER A 411 7.90 17.60 0.66
N CYS A 412 7.01 16.87 1.32
CA CYS A 412 6.05 17.42 2.27
C CYS A 412 6.63 17.63 3.68
N GLU A 413 7.93 17.34 3.87
CA GLU A 413 8.61 17.49 5.17
C GLU A 413 9.22 18.89 5.30
N PRO A 414 8.99 19.61 6.42
CA PRO A 414 9.56 20.93 6.64
C PRO A 414 11.09 20.87 6.72
N SER A 415 11.77 21.81 6.04
CA SER A 415 13.23 21.93 6.08
C SER A 415 13.66 22.98 7.11
N CYS A 416 14.06 22.52 8.31
CA CYS A 416 14.39 23.39 9.44
C CYS A 416 15.83 23.91 9.47
N HIS A 417 16.61 23.77 8.37
CA HIS A 417 18.05 24.06 8.35
C HIS A 417 18.52 25.10 7.30
N ARG A 418 17.63 25.84 6.63
CA ARG A 418 18.06 26.90 5.70
C ARG A 418 18.28 28.24 6.41
N THR A 419 19.54 28.68 6.43
CA THR A 419 19.96 30.01 6.89
C THR A 419 19.27 31.09 6.04
N ARG A 420 18.47 31.90 6.74
CA ARG A 420 17.87 33.21 6.40
C ARG A 420 18.38 33.87 5.11
N ARG A 421 18.01 33.36 3.94
CA ARG A 421 17.93 34.14 2.70
C ARG A 421 16.69 33.71 1.91
N SER A 422 15.73 34.63 1.90
CA SER A 422 14.57 34.70 0.99
C SER A 422 13.70 33.45 0.93
N ALA A 423 12.83 33.27 1.92
CA ALA A 423 11.46 32.87 1.59
C ALA A 423 10.67 34.18 1.46
N SER A 424 10.53 34.65 0.22
CA SER A 424 9.41 35.53 -0.11
C SER A 424 8.16 34.94 0.53
N ALA A 425 7.38 35.74 1.24
CA ALA A 425 6.01 35.41 1.59
C ALA A 425 5.26 35.14 0.28
N ALA A 426 5.38 33.91 -0.23
CA ALA A 426 4.52 33.39 -1.25
C ALA A 426 3.14 33.51 -0.62
N LYS A 427 2.31 34.37 -1.21
CA LYS A 427 0.89 34.49 -0.88
C LYS A 427 0.29 33.11 -1.08
N ASP A 428 0.31 32.32 -0.01
CA ASP A 428 -0.01 30.91 -0.07
C ASP A 428 -1.52 30.78 -0.08
N SER A 429 -2.07 30.75 -1.30
CA SER A 429 -3.49 30.59 -1.60
C SER A 429 -3.98 29.14 -1.37
N ARG A 430 -3.22 28.30 -0.66
CA ARG A 430 -3.67 26.98 -0.22
C ARG A 430 -4.72 27.15 0.89
N MET A 431 -5.78 26.35 0.82
CA MET A 431 -6.85 26.33 1.83
C MET A 431 -6.24 25.95 3.20
N LYS A 432 -6.03 26.94 4.07
CA LYS A 432 -5.50 26.73 5.42
C LYS A 432 -6.65 26.39 6.36
N VAL A 433 -6.53 25.30 7.10
CA VAL A 433 -7.51 24.92 8.13
C VAL A 433 -6.92 25.22 9.50
N LEU A 434 -7.62 26.04 10.27
CA LEU A 434 -7.27 26.36 11.66
C LEU A 434 -7.96 25.36 12.60
N VAL A 435 -7.19 24.78 13.51
CA VAL A 435 -7.69 23.89 14.57
C VAL A 435 -7.20 24.36 15.93
N SER A 436 -8.00 24.09 16.96
CA SER A 436 -7.74 24.52 18.33
C SER A 436 -7.91 23.36 19.30
N SER A 437 -7.13 23.33 20.37
CA SER A 437 -7.32 22.41 21.49
C SER A 437 -8.47 22.85 22.41
N GLY A 438 -8.90 21.95 23.30
CA GLY A 438 -9.60 22.38 24.50
C GLY A 438 -8.65 23.02 25.52
N MET A 439 -9.21 23.51 26.63
CA MET A 439 -8.51 24.28 27.65
C MET A 439 -7.49 23.45 28.44
N VAL A 440 -6.23 23.89 28.44
CA VAL A 440 -5.19 23.37 29.33
C VAL A 440 -5.00 24.35 30.49
N LEU A 441 -5.27 23.91 31.71
CA LEU A 441 -5.19 24.74 32.91
C LEU A 441 -3.86 24.53 33.63
N PHE A 442 -3.11 25.62 33.83
CA PHE A 442 -1.93 25.59 34.68
C PHE A 442 -2.32 25.53 36.16
N ILE A 443 -1.75 24.58 36.90
CA ILE A 443 -1.88 24.49 38.37
C ILE A 443 -0.50 24.47 39.03
N VAL A 444 -0.39 25.09 40.22
CA VAL A 444 0.88 25.19 40.97
C VAL A 444 1.20 23.88 41.69
N GLU A 445 0.16 23.17 42.15
CA GLU A 445 0.25 21.84 42.78
C GLU A 445 -0.92 20.97 42.29
N PRO A 446 -0.69 19.68 41.95
CA PRO A 446 -1.78 18.76 41.62
C PRO A 446 -2.73 18.64 42.81
N PRO A 447 -4.06 18.59 42.60
CA PRO A 447 -4.98 18.30 43.70
C PRO A 447 -4.60 16.95 44.32
N ASP A 448 -4.47 16.91 45.66
CA ASP A 448 -4.11 15.73 46.48
C ASP A 448 -5.06 14.51 46.35
N SER A 449 -5.96 14.50 45.36
CA SER A 449 -6.92 13.43 45.12
C SER A 449 -6.35 12.18 44.44
N ALA A 450 -5.04 12.11 44.17
CA ALA A 450 -4.36 10.89 43.72
C ALA A 450 -3.66 10.09 44.84
N ASN A 451 -3.87 10.45 46.12
CA ASN A 451 -3.33 9.70 47.28
C ASN A 451 -4.36 9.42 48.38
N SER A 452 -5.64 9.23 48.02
CA SER A 452 -6.65 8.76 48.98
C SER A 452 -7.47 7.58 48.47
N GLN A 453 -6.81 6.61 47.83
CA GLN A 453 -7.29 5.21 47.75
C GLN A 453 -6.11 4.22 47.78
N ALA A 454 -5.41 4.16 48.92
CA ALA A 454 -4.62 3.00 49.32
C ALA A 454 -4.49 2.92 50.85
N TYR A 455 -5.63 3.03 51.55
CA TYR A 455 -5.74 2.51 52.91
C TYR A 455 -7.17 2.03 53.15
N SER A 456 -7.52 0.94 52.48
CA SER A 456 -8.54 0.02 52.96
C SER A 456 -7.81 -1.28 53.27
N GLN A 457 -7.80 -1.59 54.54
CA GLN A 457 -7.19 -2.74 55.18
C GLN A 457 -8.00 -3.98 54.80
N ASP A 458 -7.55 -4.70 53.77
CA ASP A 458 -7.92 -6.10 53.57
C ASP A 458 -6.80 -6.98 54.13
N GLU A 459 -7.04 -7.48 55.33
CA GLU A 459 -6.41 -8.69 55.85
C GLU A 459 -6.80 -9.87 54.94
N VAL A 460 -5.82 -10.46 54.26
CA VAL A 460 -5.93 -11.83 53.72
C VAL A 460 -4.62 -12.56 54.03
N PRO A 461 -4.66 -13.79 54.59
CA PRO A 461 -3.65 -14.31 55.51
C PRO A 461 -2.34 -14.76 54.85
N HIS A 462 -1.23 -14.36 55.46
CA HIS A 462 0.10 -14.92 55.26
C HIS A 462 0.21 -16.31 55.90
N GLU A 463 -0.34 -17.34 55.25
CA GLU A 463 -0.08 -18.74 55.60
C GLU A 463 0.14 -19.56 54.33
N LEU A 464 1.38 -19.54 53.82
CA LEU A 464 2.03 -20.61 53.02
C LEU A 464 3.45 -20.20 52.54
N GLY A 465 4.18 -19.39 53.33
CA GLY A 465 5.53 -18.93 53.00
C GLY A 465 6.65 -19.51 53.86
N TYR A 466 6.37 -20.01 55.07
CA TYR A 466 7.41 -20.44 56.02
C TYR A 466 7.73 -21.94 55.99
N GLY A 467 6.85 -22.77 55.41
CA GLY A 467 7.05 -24.22 55.30
C GLY A 467 8.18 -24.60 54.34
N LEU A 468 8.31 -23.91 53.20
CA LEU A 468 9.32 -24.25 52.19
C LEU A 468 10.75 -23.91 52.66
N TYR A 469 10.93 -22.77 53.32
CA TYR A 469 12.24 -22.38 53.87
C TYR A 469 12.66 -23.26 55.05
N GLY A 470 11.71 -23.73 55.87
CA GLY A 470 11.97 -24.67 56.96
C GLY A 470 12.45 -26.05 56.47
N VAL A 471 11.83 -26.58 55.41
CA VAL A 471 12.24 -27.87 54.81
C VAL A 471 13.60 -27.76 54.13
N VAL A 472 13.90 -26.65 53.46
CA VAL A 472 15.24 -26.41 52.88
C VAL A 472 16.30 -26.28 53.99
N ALA A 473 16.02 -25.57 55.07
CA ALA A 473 16.96 -25.46 56.20
C ALA A 473 17.22 -26.81 56.88
N LEU A 474 16.18 -27.62 57.11
CA LEU A 474 16.33 -28.94 57.74
C LEU A 474 17.06 -29.95 56.84
N THR A 475 16.83 -29.91 55.53
CA THR A 475 17.56 -30.77 54.58
C THR A 475 19.04 -30.39 54.50
N VAL A 476 19.37 -29.09 54.48
CA VAL A 476 20.76 -28.61 54.51
C VAL A 476 21.46 -29.01 55.81
N ILE A 477 20.82 -28.85 56.98
CA ILE A 477 21.41 -29.26 58.26
C ILE A 477 21.66 -30.77 58.30
N SER A 478 20.72 -31.59 57.81
CA SER A 478 20.87 -33.04 57.77
C SER A 478 22.03 -33.49 56.87
N ILE A 479 22.20 -32.83 55.71
CA ILE A 479 23.34 -33.07 54.80
C ILE A 479 24.66 -32.67 55.46
N CYS A 480 24.72 -31.52 56.15
CA CYS A 480 25.92 -31.08 56.86
C CYS A 480 26.31 -32.05 58.00
N VAL A 481 25.34 -32.58 58.75
CA VAL A 481 25.60 -33.57 59.81
C VAL A 481 26.12 -34.88 59.20
N LEU A 482 25.52 -35.37 58.11
CA LEU A 482 25.99 -36.57 57.42
C LEU A 482 27.42 -36.40 56.88
N LEU A 483 27.73 -35.27 56.25
CA LEU A 483 29.09 -34.95 55.80
C LEU A 483 30.08 -34.89 56.98
N GLY A 484 29.68 -34.27 58.09
CA GLY A 484 30.48 -34.23 59.32
C GLY A 484 30.76 -35.63 59.89
N VAL A 485 29.77 -36.52 59.89
CA VAL A 485 29.93 -37.92 60.35
C VAL A 485 30.82 -38.71 59.39
N VAL A 486 30.67 -38.54 58.07
CA VAL A 486 31.54 -39.19 57.08
C VAL A 486 32.98 -38.70 57.19
N LEU A 487 33.20 -37.39 57.35
CA LEU A 487 34.53 -36.81 57.55
C LEU A 487 35.14 -37.28 58.87
N ARG A 488 34.39 -37.33 59.98
CA ARG A 488 34.89 -37.91 61.25
C ARG A 488 35.21 -39.40 61.12
N ARG A 489 34.43 -40.18 60.38
CA ARG A 489 34.72 -41.60 60.11
C ARG A 489 35.94 -41.80 59.21
N ARG A 490 36.21 -40.86 58.28
CA ARG A 490 37.43 -40.82 57.44
C ARG A 490 38.68 -40.35 58.20
N LEU A 491 38.54 -39.44 59.17
CA LEU A 491 39.62 -38.97 60.05
C LEU A 491 39.98 -39.99 61.15
N LYS A 492 39.02 -40.81 61.61
CA LYS A 492 39.27 -41.90 62.57
C LYS A 492 39.83 -43.18 61.94
N ARG A 493 39.96 -43.22 60.61
CA ARG A 493 40.59 -44.30 59.82
C ARG A 493 41.74 -43.76 58.97
N ARG A 494 42.75 -43.20 59.63
CA ARG A 494 44.11 -43.12 59.09
C ARG A 494 45.09 -43.59 60.17
N PRO A 495 45.70 -44.78 60.02
CA PRO A 495 46.77 -45.22 60.90
C PRO A 495 48.09 -44.60 60.43
N CYS A 496 48.94 -44.14 61.35
CA CYS A 496 50.37 -44.46 61.32
C CYS A 496 51.20 -43.72 62.39
N LEU A 497 52.10 -44.53 62.95
CA LEU A 497 53.51 -44.27 63.24
C LEU A 497 53.91 -43.42 64.45
N GLN A 498 54.58 -44.16 65.35
CA GLN A 498 55.41 -43.78 66.48
C GLN A 498 56.44 -42.70 66.14
N THR A 499 56.80 -41.86 67.12
CA THR A 499 58.21 -41.55 67.47
C THR A 499 58.29 -41.07 68.93
N THR A 500 59.43 -41.39 69.53
CA THR A 500 59.87 -41.55 70.92
C THR A 500 60.43 -40.30 71.63
N ARG A 501 60.57 -40.41 72.96
CA ARG A 501 61.65 -39.95 73.90
C ARG A 501 61.01 -39.66 75.27
N LEU A 502 61.49 -40.14 76.41
CA LEU A 502 62.85 -40.29 76.96
C LEU A 502 62.94 -41.53 77.86
#